data_AF-A0A1X4G7A1-F1
#
_entry.id   AF-A0A1X4G7A1-F1
#
_cell.length_a   1.000
_cell.length_b   1.000
_cell.length_c   1.000
_cell.angle_alpha   90.00
_cell.angle_beta   90.00
_cell.angle_gamma   90.00
#
_symmetry.space_group_name_H-M   'P 1'
#
loop_
_entity.id
_entity.type
_entity.pdbx_description
1 polymer ?
#
loop_
_entity_poly.entity_id
_entity_poly.type
_entity_poly.pdbx_seq_one_letter_code
_entity_poly.pdbx_strand_id
1 'polypeptide(L)'
;MATGYILIAAILILGGVIATLGDRIGTKVGKARLSLFNLRPKKTAVVVTIFTGSVISATTLAILFAADEGLRKGVFELEDIQKDLRNKREQLKVAEDQRINIENRLIAARKAQEEAKDKLIQTNKSLQEANSKQKSTQAKLDITNTKQIKTQTQLRGTQSKLGKVVIQYRQALGELENLYQQRQALQLAVGELRSERQQLYAQAQQAIDEAKNAVTKRDRELFNRKAIIAQRDRKIAGLDRLIQNRNLEIRKREQIIASREVQLGELEKQQQYLEQEVARLEKYYQSYRDLRLGKLALVRGQVIASAVVSVKKPNVANQVISQIFQEANNNASTQLNEPGTNQNNTDLLRISEERVEQLTKQIQDGREYVVRIFSAGNYVRGEKQIEFFADAMPNQLVFSAGQVLATTSADMKSMTSYQLRQRLDLVISASQFRARNAGIVERIEIDGTFLRFFSELEQSQQPLEVKAVAAENIYTAGPLRVRLVAISNGKTVFST
;
A
#
# COMPACT_ATOMS: atom_id res chain seq x y z
N MET A 1 163.72 -79.10 -116.17
CA MET A 1 164.23 -80.25 -116.94
C MET A 1 165.73 -80.18 -117.27
N ALA A 2 166.36 -79.00 -117.45
CA ALA A 2 167.80 -78.93 -117.77
C ALA A 2 168.78 -78.98 -116.56
N THR A 3 168.33 -78.66 -115.35
CA THR A 3 169.20 -78.52 -114.16
C THR A 3 169.44 -79.82 -113.37
N GLY A 4 168.53 -80.78 -113.40
CA GLY A 4 168.63 -82.01 -112.60
C GLY A 4 169.80 -82.91 -112.99
N TYR A 5 170.09 -83.02 -114.29
CA TYR A 5 171.22 -83.83 -114.77
C TYR A 5 172.59 -83.22 -114.40
N ILE A 6 172.68 -81.88 -114.27
CA ILE A 6 173.91 -81.18 -113.88
C ILE A 6 174.30 -81.51 -112.44
N LEU A 7 173.32 -81.62 -111.54
CA LEU A 7 173.56 -81.94 -110.13
C LEU A 7 174.09 -83.38 -109.97
N ILE A 8 173.49 -84.33 -110.69
CA ILE A 8 173.87 -85.74 -110.62
C ILE A 8 175.31 -85.93 -111.16
N ALA A 9 175.67 -85.24 -112.24
CA ALA A 9 177.03 -85.29 -112.79
C ALA A 9 178.09 -84.74 -111.81
N ALA A 10 177.81 -83.63 -111.11
CA ALA A 10 178.73 -83.05 -110.14
C ALA A 10 179.01 -83.96 -108.93
N ILE A 11 177.98 -84.68 -108.45
CA ILE A 11 178.09 -85.59 -107.30
C ILE A 11 178.97 -86.80 -107.63
N LEU A 12 178.83 -87.37 -108.83
CA LEU A 12 179.62 -88.52 -109.27
C LEU A 12 181.12 -88.19 -109.37
N ILE A 13 181.47 -87.01 -109.90
CA ILE A 13 182.87 -86.58 -110.02
C ILE A 13 183.49 -86.35 -108.64
N LEU A 14 182.79 -85.67 -107.74
CA LEU A 14 183.30 -85.38 -106.40
C LEU A 14 183.51 -86.67 -105.57
N GLY A 15 182.59 -87.63 -105.72
CA GLY A 15 182.70 -88.94 -105.07
C GLY A 15 183.95 -89.72 -105.47
N GLY A 16 184.30 -89.69 -106.77
CA GLY A 16 185.50 -90.37 -107.28
C GLY A 16 186.81 -89.79 -106.72
N VAL A 17 186.91 -88.46 -106.60
CA VAL A 17 188.11 -87.80 -106.06
C VAL A 17 188.29 -88.11 -104.58
N ILE A 18 187.22 -88.03 -103.78
CA ILE A 18 187.30 -88.22 -102.32
C ILE A 18 187.64 -89.67 -101.96
N ALA A 19 187.12 -90.65 -102.72
CA ALA A 19 187.40 -92.06 -102.48
C ALA A 19 188.92 -92.38 -102.54
N THR A 20 189.66 -91.76 -103.46
CA THR A 20 191.12 -91.99 -103.60
C THR A 20 191.94 -91.39 -102.44
N LEU A 21 191.48 -90.30 -101.82
CA LEU A 21 192.15 -89.73 -100.64
C LEU A 21 191.92 -90.60 -99.40
N GLY A 22 190.74 -91.20 -99.25
CA GLY A 22 190.42 -92.07 -98.11
C GLY A 22 191.38 -93.26 -97.99
N ASP A 23 191.64 -93.94 -99.11
CA ASP A 23 192.51 -95.13 -99.12
C ASP A 23 193.99 -94.80 -98.82
N ARG A 24 194.42 -93.60 -99.22
CA ARG A 24 195.77 -93.09 -98.95
C ARG A 24 195.99 -92.78 -97.47
N ILE A 25 194.97 -92.24 -96.79
CA ILE A 25 195.04 -91.99 -95.34
C ILE A 25 195.08 -93.33 -94.61
N GLY A 26 194.31 -94.33 -95.06
CA GLY A 26 194.31 -95.67 -94.47
C GLY A 26 195.67 -96.38 -94.53
N THR A 27 196.32 -96.39 -95.70
CA THR A 27 197.60 -97.10 -95.89
C THR A 27 198.78 -96.47 -95.16
N LYS A 28 198.81 -95.12 -95.04
CA LYS A 28 199.88 -94.39 -94.33
C LYS A 28 199.89 -94.67 -92.83
N VAL A 29 198.71 -94.79 -92.22
CA VAL A 29 198.60 -95.17 -90.80
C VAL A 29 199.10 -96.60 -90.59
N GLY A 30 198.89 -97.51 -91.55
CA GLY A 30 199.32 -98.92 -91.46
C GLY A 30 200.84 -99.14 -91.42
N LYS A 31 201.65 -98.30 -92.08
CA LYS A 31 203.13 -98.42 -92.05
C LYS A 31 203.78 -97.75 -90.85
N ALA A 32 203.15 -96.72 -90.30
CA ALA A 32 203.67 -95.97 -89.15
C ALA A 32 203.60 -96.74 -87.81
N ARG A 33 203.11 -98.00 -87.83
CA ARG A 33 202.93 -98.84 -86.63
C ARG A 33 202.12 -98.15 -85.53
N LEU A 34 201.17 -97.29 -85.93
CA LEU A 34 200.31 -96.58 -85.00
C LEU A 34 199.23 -97.52 -84.44
N SER A 35 199.21 -97.64 -83.12
CA SER A 35 198.18 -98.34 -82.37
C SER A 35 197.19 -97.31 -81.84
N LEU A 36 195.91 -97.45 -82.20
CA LEU A 36 194.80 -96.71 -81.60
C LEU A 36 194.03 -97.72 -80.75
N PHE A 37 193.92 -97.48 -79.44
CA PHE A 37 193.25 -98.37 -78.47
C PHE A 37 193.80 -99.81 -78.42
N ASN A 38 195.11 -100.00 -78.27
CA ASN A 38 195.76 -101.30 -78.07
C ASN A 38 195.55 -102.36 -79.18
N LEU A 39 195.05 -101.95 -80.35
CA LEU A 39 194.81 -102.84 -81.47
C LEU A 39 196.10 -103.10 -82.26
N ARG A 40 196.28 -104.37 -82.69
CA ARG A 40 197.37 -104.79 -83.58
C ARG A 40 197.37 -103.88 -84.83
N PRO A 41 198.51 -103.28 -85.24
CA PRO A 41 198.58 -102.17 -86.21
C PRO A 41 197.81 -102.33 -87.53
N LYS A 42 197.53 -103.57 -87.96
CA LYS A 42 196.72 -103.87 -89.16
C LYS A 42 195.22 -103.52 -89.00
N LYS A 43 194.64 -103.54 -87.80
CA LYS A 43 193.18 -103.32 -87.59
C LYS A 43 192.79 -101.84 -87.46
N THR A 44 193.69 -100.99 -86.98
CA THR A 44 193.47 -99.54 -86.85
C THR A 44 193.18 -98.88 -88.19
N ALA A 45 193.83 -99.35 -89.26
CA ALA A 45 193.62 -98.82 -90.60
C ALA A 45 192.17 -99.00 -91.10
N VAL A 46 191.50 -100.11 -90.75
CA VAL A 46 190.14 -100.43 -91.23
C VAL A 46 189.07 -99.52 -90.61
N VAL A 47 189.22 -99.19 -89.32
CA VAL A 47 188.22 -98.37 -88.59
C VAL A 47 188.17 -96.95 -89.14
N VAL A 48 189.33 -96.38 -89.47
CA VAL A 48 189.42 -95.02 -90.02
C VAL A 48 188.71 -94.93 -91.39
N THR A 49 188.70 -96.00 -92.18
CA THR A 49 188.04 -96.06 -93.50
C THR A 49 186.51 -96.10 -93.39
N ILE A 50 185.96 -96.84 -92.43
CA ILE A 50 184.50 -96.91 -92.22
C ILE A 50 183.95 -95.56 -91.77
N PHE A 51 184.71 -94.86 -90.92
CA PHE A 51 184.29 -93.55 -90.42
C PHE A 51 184.27 -92.50 -91.53
N THR A 52 185.27 -92.51 -92.41
CA THR A 52 185.30 -91.61 -93.57
C THR A 52 184.18 -91.92 -94.56
N GLY A 53 183.82 -93.20 -94.77
CA GLY A 53 182.66 -93.58 -95.58
C GLY A 53 181.33 -93.03 -95.04
N SER A 54 181.14 -93.02 -93.71
CA SER A 54 179.89 -92.59 -93.08
C SER A 54 179.64 -91.08 -93.15
N VAL A 55 180.71 -90.27 -93.07
CA VAL A 55 180.61 -88.80 -93.16
C VAL A 55 180.16 -88.36 -94.57
N ILE A 56 180.50 -89.13 -95.60
CA ILE A 56 180.17 -88.79 -97.00
C ILE A 56 178.67 -88.93 -97.26
N SER A 57 178.02 -90.02 -96.83
CA SER A 57 176.59 -90.27 -97.07
C SER A 57 175.66 -89.27 -96.36
N ALA A 58 176.02 -88.85 -95.15
CA ALA A 58 175.25 -87.86 -94.39
C ALA A 58 175.21 -86.49 -95.10
N THR A 59 176.32 -86.12 -95.74
CA THR A 59 176.45 -84.83 -96.43
C THR A 59 175.62 -84.80 -97.72
N THR A 60 175.44 -85.94 -98.39
CA THR A 60 174.63 -86.03 -99.62
C THR A 60 173.14 -85.85 -99.34
N LEU A 61 172.64 -86.40 -98.23
CA LEU A 61 171.23 -86.30 -97.85
C LEU A 61 170.84 -84.87 -97.44
N ALA A 62 171.74 -84.17 -96.74
CA ALA A 62 171.52 -82.79 -96.30
C ALA A 62 171.32 -81.81 -97.48
N ILE A 63 172.04 -82.02 -98.58
CA ILE A 63 171.96 -81.17 -99.77
C ILE A 63 170.62 -81.39 -100.51
N LEU A 64 170.07 -82.61 -100.49
CA LEU A 64 168.83 -82.95 -101.20
C LEU A 64 167.61 -82.22 -100.62
N PHE A 65 167.51 -82.13 -99.29
CA PHE A 65 166.41 -81.42 -98.62
C PHE A 65 166.51 -79.90 -98.70
N ALA A 66 167.71 -79.35 -98.89
CA ALA A 66 167.91 -77.92 -99.04
C ALA A 66 167.51 -77.41 -100.45
N ALA A 67 167.56 -78.28 -101.47
CA ALA A 67 167.41 -77.89 -102.86
C ALA A 67 165.97 -77.97 -103.43
N ASP A 68 165.03 -78.66 -102.78
CA ASP A 68 163.67 -78.90 -103.31
C ASP A 68 162.54 -78.54 -102.31
N GLU A 69 161.74 -77.50 -102.63
CA GLU A 69 160.60 -77.06 -101.82
C GLU A 69 159.35 -77.96 -101.91
N GLY A 70 159.18 -78.69 -103.02
CA GLY A 70 158.05 -79.60 -103.22
C GLY A 70 158.15 -80.83 -102.32
N LEU A 71 159.37 -81.33 -102.10
CA LEU A 71 159.63 -82.43 -101.19
C LEU A 71 159.37 -82.05 -99.72
N ARG A 72 159.55 -80.77 -99.35
CA ARG A 72 159.28 -80.26 -97.98
C ARG A 72 157.78 -80.12 -97.69
N LYS A 73 156.98 -79.56 -98.60
CA LYS A 73 155.52 -79.40 -98.40
C LYS A 73 154.74 -80.72 -98.41
N GLY A 74 155.19 -81.71 -99.19
CA GLY A 74 154.52 -83.01 -99.28
C GLY A 74 154.66 -83.90 -98.04
N VAL A 75 155.75 -83.75 -97.28
CA VAL A 75 156.05 -84.62 -96.12
C VAL A 75 155.60 -83.99 -94.79
N PHE A 76 155.38 -82.67 -94.71
CA PHE A 76 155.22 -81.98 -93.41
C PHE A 76 153.90 -81.18 -93.16
N GLU A 77 153.00 -80.91 -94.13
CA GLU A 77 151.87 -79.95 -93.93
C GLU A 77 150.42 -80.46 -94.18
N LEU A 78 150.18 -81.77 -94.35
CA LEU A 78 148.85 -82.28 -94.76
C LEU A 78 147.73 -82.13 -93.70
N GLU A 79 148.10 -82.05 -92.42
CA GLU A 79 147.17 -82.10 -91.29
C GLU A 79 146.50 -80.74 -90.99
N ASP A 80 147.20 -79.62 -91.28
CA ASP A 80 146.69 -78.27 -91.03
C ASP A 80 145.58 -77.85 -92.01
N ILE A 81 145.63 -78.32 -93.26
CA ILE A 81 144.61 -77.98 -94.28
C ILE A 81 143.24 -78.64 -93.95
N GLN A 82 143.23 -79.86 -93.40
CA GLN A 82 141.99 -80.51 -92.98
C GLN A 82 141.34 -79.86 -91.74
N LYS A 83 142.11 -79.09 -90.96
CA LYS A 83 141.63 -78.41 -89.75
C LYS A 83 140.84 -77.13 -90.09
N ASP A 84 141.26 -76.36 -91.08
CA ASP A 84 140.59 -75.11 -91.48
C ASP A 84 139.20 -75.34 -92.10
N LEU A 85 139.06 -76.37 -92.94
CA LEU A 85 137.78 -76.75 -93.54
C LEU A 85 136.73 -77.18 -92.49
N ARG A 86 137.16 -77.80 -91.38
CA ARG A 86 136.29 -78.11 -90.24
C ARG A 86 135.86 -76.84 -89.52
N ASN A 87 136.80 -75.95 -89.21
CA ASN A 87 136.51 -74.70 -88.51
C ASN A 87 135.51 -73.80 -89.26
N LYS A 88 135.62 -73.68 -90.59
CA LYS A 88 134.67 -72.87 -91.37
C LYS A 88 133.26 -73.48 -91.43
N ARG A 89 133.14 -74.81 -91.47
CA ARG A 89 131.83 -75.49 -91.37
C ARG A 89 131.20 -75.30 -89.99
N GLU A 90 132.00 -75.33 -88.92
CA GLU A 90 131.55 -75.06 -87.55
C GLU A 90 131.00 -73.63 -87.40
N GLN A 91 131.71 -72.62 -87.94
CA GLN A 91 131.29 -71.21 -87.86
C GLN A 91 129.99 -70.93 -88.62
N LEU A 92 129.79 -71.53 -89.79
CA LEU A 92 128.55 -71.35 -90.56
C LEU A 92 127.34 -71.89 -89.78
N LYS A 93 127.51 -73.06 -89.15
CA LYS A 93 126.47 -73.68 -88.31
C LYS A 93 126.09 -72.79 -87.11
N VAL A 94 127.08 -72.21 -86.42
CA VAL A 94 126.84 -71.29 -85.30
C VAL A 94 126.08 -70.03 -85.76
N ALA A 95 126.41 -69.48 -86.92
CA ALA A 95 125.71 -68.30 -87.45
C ALA A 95 124.25 -68.62 -87.85
N GLU A 96 123.99 -69.79 -88.43
CA GLU A 96 122.63 -70.28 -88.71
C GLU A 96 121.81 -70.44 -87.42
N ASP A 97 122.38 -71.05 -86.38
CA ASP A 97 121.73 -71.22 -85.08
C ASP A 97 121.39 -69.88 -84.42
N GLN A 98 122.29 -68.88 -84.51
CA GLN A 98 122.04 -67.53 -84.00
C GLN A 98 120.89 -66.83 -84.74
N ARG A 99 120.85 -66.95 -86.07
CA ARG A 99 119.76 -66.40 -86.88
C ARG A 99 118.41 -67.02 -86.49
N ILE A 100 118.35 -68.33 -86.32
CA ILE A 100 117.14 -69.05 -85.88
C ILE A 100 116.69 -68.55 -84.50
N ASN A 101 117.61 -68.38 -83.55
CA ASN A 101 117.29 -67.89 -82.21
C ASN A 101 116.73 -66.44 -82.23
N ILE A 102 117.32 -65.56 -83.04
CA ILE A 102 116.85 -64.17 -83.19
C ILE A 102 115.47 -64.13 -83.86
N GLU A 103 115.24 -64.93 -84.91
CA GLU A 103 113.91 -65.05 -85.54
C GLU A 103 112.86 -65.52 -84.51
N ASN A 104 113.18 -66.52 -83.69
CA ASN A 104 112.31 -67.00 -82.61
C ASN A 104 112.04 -65.91 -81.55
N ARG A 105 113.05 -65.14 -81.16
CA ARG A 105 112.87 -64.01 -80.22
C ARG A 105 112.02 -62.89 -80.81
N LEU A 106 112.19 -62.58 -82.10
CA LEU A 106 111.38 -61.57 -82.78
C LEU A 106 109.91 -62.00 -82.85
N ILE A 107 109.65 -63.28 -83.15
CA ILE A 107 108.30 -63.86 -83.13
C ILE A 107 107.70 -63.78 -81.73
N ALA A 108 108.44 -64.17 -80.68
CA ALA A 108 107.98 -64.09 -79.30
C ALA A 108 107.70 -62.64 -78.85
N ALA A 109 108.57 -61.69 -79.22
CA ALA A 109 108.39 -60.27 -78.90
C ALA A 109 107.18 -59.67 -79.63
N ARG A 110 106.96 -60.01 -80.91
CA ARG A 110 105.76 -59.60 -81.65
C ARG A 110 104.49 -60.18 -81.04
N LYS A 111 104.52 -61.46 -80.64
CA LYS A 111 103.39 -62.09 -79.95
C LYS A 111 103.07 -61.39 -78.62
N ALA A 112 104.07 -61.11 -77.81
CA ALA A 112 103.90 -60.38 -76.55
C ALA A 112 103.38 -58.94 -76.76
N GLN A 113 103.83 -58.26 -77.84
CA GLN A 113 103.32 -56.93 -78.20
C GLN A 113 101.84 -56.98 -78.60
N GLU A 114 101.42 -57.99 -79.35
CA GLU A 114 100.03 -58.17 -79.74
C GLU A 114 99.14 -58.50 -78.54
N GLU A 115 99.59 -59.39 -77.66
CA GLU A 115 98.89 -59.68 -76.38
C GLU A 115 98.78 -58.43 -75.48
N ALA A 116 99.81 -57.58 -75.46
CA ALA A 116 99.77 -56.32 -74.70
C ALA A 116 98.79 -55.30 -75.31
N LYS A 117 98.71 -55.22 -76.65
CA LYS A 117 97.71 -54.38 -77.34
C LYS A 117 96.30 -54.90 -77.07
N ASP A 118 96.08 -56.21 -77.13
CA ASP A 118 94.79 -56.82 -76.84
C ASP A 118 94.35 -56.53 -75.39
N LYS A 119 95.26 -56.69 -74.43
CA LYS A 119 95.02 -56.32 -73.02
C LYS A 119 94.71 -54.83 -72.87
N LEU A 120 95.40 -53.95 -73.60
CA LEU A 120 95.14 -52.51 -73.58
C LEU A 120 93.76 -52.17 -74.15
N ILE A 121 93.36 -52.80 -75.26
CA ILE A 121 92.02 -52.65 -75.84
C ILE A 121 90.95 -53.13 -74.86
N GLN A 122 91.14 -54.30 -74.25
CA GLN A 122 90.23 -54.84 -73.24
C GLN A 122 90.13 -53.93 -72.00
N THR A 123 91.26 -53.41 -71.53
CA THR A 123 91.31 -52.49 -70.38
C THR A 123 90.65 -51.15 -70.70
N ASN A 124 90.86 -50.61 -71.89
CA ASN A 124 90.18 -49.38 -72.32
C ASN A 124 88.67 -49.58 -72.43
N LYS A 125 88.24 -50.75 -72.94
CA LYS A 125 86.81 -51.09 -73.01
C LYS A 125 86.19 -51.21 -71.61
N SER A 126 86.83 -51.92 -70.68
CA SER A 126 86.33 -52.06 -69.31
C SER A 126 86.34 -50.73 -68.54
N LEU A 127 87.35 -49.87 -68.77
CA LEU A 127 87.41 -48.52 -68.22
C LEU A 127 86.27 -47.64 -68.76
N GLN A 128 85.96 -47.74 -70.05
CA GLN A 128 84.84 -47.00 -70.66
C GLN A 128 83.48 -47.45 -70.09
N GLU A 129 83.29 -48.75 -69.90
CA GLU A 129 82.10 -49.32 -69.26
C GLU A 129 82.00 -48.87 -67.79
N ALA A 130 83.10 -48.92 -67.03
CA ALA A 130 83.15 -48.46 -65.65
C ALA A 130 82.84 -46.96 -65.52
N ASN A 131 83.41 -46.12 -66.39
CA ASN A 131 83.12 -44.69 -66.46
C ASN A 131 81.66 -44.41 -66.81
N SER A 132 81.08 -45.18 -67.74
CA SER A 132 79.66 -45.04 -68.11
C SER A 132 78.75 -45.44 -66.95
N LYS A 133 79.09 -46.53 -66.25
CA LYS A 133 78.37 -46.97 -65.05
C LYS A 133 78.47 -45.95 -63.93
N GLN A 134 79.66 -45.39 -63.68
CA GLN A 134 79.86 -44.32 -62.70
C GLN A 134 79.00 -43.10 -63.02
N LYS A 135 78.98 -42.62 -64.27
CA LYS A 135 78.10 -41.51 -64.71
C LYS A 135 76.62 -41.82 -64.46
N SER A 136 76.17 -43.03 -64.78
CA SER A 136 74.78 -43.44 -64.55
C SER A 136 74.41 -43.50 -63.06
N THR A 137 75.34 -43.97 -62.21
CA THR A 137 75.16 -44.01 -60.76
C THR A 137 75.15 -42.60 -60.18
N GLN A 138 76.02 -41.71 -60.66
CA GLN A 138 76.02 -40.32 -60.24
C GLN A 138 74.70 -39.63 -60.59
N ALA A 139 74.19 -39.82 -61.81
CA ALA A 139 72.89 -39.28 -62.21
C ALA A 139 71.74 -39.84 -61.33
N LYS A 140 71.78 -41.14 -60.99
CA LYS A 140 70.80 -41.74 -60.07
C LYS A 140 70.90 -41.18 -58.65
N LEU A 141 72.11 -40.94 -58.16
CA LEU A 141 72.33 -40.29 -56.86
C LEU A 141 71.79 -38.87 -56.86
N ASP A 142 72.04 -38.08 -57.91
CA ASP A 142 71.54 -36.71 -58.03
C ASP A 142 70.00 -36.67 -58.08
N ILE A 143 69.37 -37.59 -58.82
CA ILE A 143 67.90 -37.75 -58.85
C ILE A 143 67.37 -38.12 -57.46
N THR A 144 68.03 -39.05 -56.77
CA THR A 144 67.62 -39.51 -55.44
C THR A 144 67.77 -38.40 -54.40
N ASN A 145 68.87 -37.66 -54.42
CA ASN A 145 69.10 -36.48 -53.59
C ASN A 145 68.02 -35.41 -53.84
N THR A 146 67.70 -35.14 -55.10
CA THR A 146 66.64 -34.18 -55.46
C THR A 146 65.28 -34.64 -54.95
N LYS A 147 64.96 -35.93 -55.08
CA LYS A 147 63.72 -36.53 -54.56
C LYS A 147 63.66 -36.48 -53.03
N GLN A 148 64.78 -36.74 -52.35
CA GLN A 148 64.90 -36.65 -50.91
C GLN A 148 64.67 -35.21 -50.43
N ILE A 149 65.32 -34.22 -51.06
CA ILE A 149 65.10 -32.79 -50.75
C ILE A 149 63.64 -32.41 -50.95
N LYS A 150 63.02 -32.82 -52.08
CA LYS A 150 61.61 -32.54 -52.36
C LYS A 150 60.69 -33.15 -51.29
N THR A 151 60.94 -34.39 -50.91
CA THR A 151 60.17 -35.11 -49.89
C THR A 151 60.34 -34.46 -48.51
N GLN A 152 61.56 -34.02 -48.18
CA GLN A 152 61.83 -33.38 -46.90
C GLN A 152 61.21 -31.98 -46.81
N THR A 153 61.17 -31.24 -47.93
CA THR A 153 60.42 -29.98 -48.05
C THR A 153 58.92 -30.20 -47.91
N GLN A 154 58.37 -31.24 -48.57
CA GLN A 154 56.96 -31.62 -48.41
C GLN A 154 56.63 -32.01 -46.96
N LEU A 155 57.49 -32.79 -46.30
CA LEU A 155 57.32 -33.18 -44.90
C LEU A 155 57.30 -31.95 -44.00
N ARG A 156 58.26 -31.02 -44.14
CA ARG A 156 58.27 -29.76 -43.39
C ARG A 156 57.01 -28.92 -43.65
N GLY A 157 56.56 -28.86 -44.90
CA GLY A 157 55.33 -28.16 -45.29
C GLY A 157 54.09 -28.77 -44.62
N THR A 158 53.97 -30.09 -44.62
CA THR A 158 52.87 -30.81 -43.97
C THR A 158 52.93 -30.68 -42.45
N GLN A 159 54.11 -30.76 -41.83
CA GLN A 159 54.31 -30.53 -40.39
C GLN A 159 53.89 -29.11 -39.99
N SER A 160 54.24 -28.09 -40.78
CA SER A 160 53.78 -26.72 -40.55
C SER A 160 52.26 -26.58 -40.65
N LYS A 161 51.64 -27.19 -41.68
CA LYS A 161 50.17 -27.21 -41.82
C LYS A 161 49.50 -27.91 -40.64
N LEU A 162 50.03 -29.07 -40.21
CA LEU A 162 49.51 -29.80 -39.06
C LEU A 162 49.62 -28.97 -37.78
N GLY A 163 50.75 -28.27 -37.56
CA GLY A 163 50.91 -27.34 -36.44
C GLY A 163 49.85 -26.24 -36.43
N LYS A 164 49.54 -25.65 -37.59
CA LYS A 164 48.46 -24.65 -37.71
C LYS A 164 47.08 -25.23 -37.37
N VAL A 165 46.77 -26.43 -37.87
CA VAL A 165 45.50 -27.11 -37.58
C VAL A 165 45.37 -27.44 -36.09
N VAL A 166 46.45 -27.90 -35.44
CA VAL A 166 46.45 -28.17 -34.00
C VAL A 166 46.18 -26.90 -33.17
N ILE A 167 46.77 -25.76 -33.57
CA ILE A 167 46.52 -24.47 -32.91
C ILE A 167 45.05 -24.06 -33.08
N GLN A 168 44.51 -24.14 -34.30
CA GLN A 168 43.11 -23.81 -34.58
C GLN A 168 42.15 -24.74 -33.81
N TYR A 169 42.45 -26.02 -33.74
CA TYR A 169 41.64 -26.98 -32.97
C TYR A 169 41.63 -26.67 -31.47
N ARG A 170 42.78 -26.31 -30.89
CA ARG A 170 42.85 -25.87 -29.48
C ARG A 170 42.07 -24.57 -29.25
N GLN A 171 42.14 -23.61 -30.16
CA GLN A 171 41.33 -22.38 -30.08
C GLN A 171 39.84 -22.69 -30.12
N ALA A 172 39.39 -23.54 -31.05
CA ALA A 172 38.00 -23.95 -31.16
C ALA A 172 37.51 -24.69 -29.91
N LEU A 173 38.35 -25.51 -29.27
CA LEU A 173 38.02 -26.15 -27.99
C LEU A 173 37.80 -25.12 -26.87
N GLY A 174 38.66 -24.10 -26.78
CA GLY A 174 38.50 -23.02 -25.80
C GLY A 174 37.26 -22.17 -26.05
N GLU A 175 36.93 -21.87 -27.32
CA GLU A 175 35.69 -21.18 -27.68
C GLU A 175 34.45 -22.03 -27.33
N LEU A 176 34.50 -23.33 -27.59
CA LEU A 176 33.41 -24.25 -27.25
C LEU A 176 33.18 -24.33 -25.74
N GLU A 177 34.25 -24.40 -24.95
CA GLU A 177 34.18 -24.40 -23.48
C GLU A 177 33.54 -23.10 -22.95
N ASN A 178 33.96 -21.95 -23.48
CA ASN A 178 33.35 -20.65 -23.15
C ASN A 178 31.86 -20.59 -23.53
N LEU A 179 31.49 -21.11 -24.70
CA LEU A 179 30.08 -21.22 -25.13
C LEU A 179 29.27 -22.11 -24.20
N TYR A 180 29.83 -23.24 -23.74
CA TYR A 180 29.18 -24.11 -22.77
C TYR A 180 28.95 -23.41 -21.43
N GLN A 181 29.96 -22.71 -20.91
CA GLN A 181 29.87 -21.91 -19.68
C GLN A 181 28.78 -20.83 -19.79
N GLN A 182 28.77 -20.08 -20.89
CA GLN A 182 27.75 -19.05 -21.16
C GLN A 182 26.35 -19.65 -21.24
N ARG A 183 26.18 -20.79 -21.93
CA ARG A 183 24.89 -21.47 -22.04
C ARG A 183 24.38 -21.91 -20.66
N GLN A 184 25.26 -22.43 -19.82
CA GLN A 184 24.89 -22.87 -18.48
C GLN A 184 24.48 -21.69 -17.59
N ALA A 185 25.24 -20.59 -17.63
CA ALA A 185 24.89 -19.35 -16.93
C ALA A 185 23.53 -18.78 -17.38
N LEU A 186 23.28 -18.76 -18.70
CA LEU A 186 21.98 -18.34 -19.26
C LEU A 186 20.85 -19.27 -18.83
N GLN A 187 21.06 -20.59 -18.78
CA GLN A 187 20.04 -21.53 -18.31
C GLN A 187 19.67 -21.29 -16.85
N LEU A 188 20.65 -20.99 -15.99
CA LEU A 188 20.39 -20.62 -14.59
C LEU A 188 19.61 -19.30 -14.51
N ALA A 189 20.06 -18.26 -15.21
CA ALA A 189 19.38 -16.96 -15.23
C ALA A 189 17.93 -17.07 -15.73
N VAL A 190 17.67 -17.87 -16.76
CA VAL A 190 16.30 -18.14 -17.25
C VAL A 190 15.47 -18.87 -16.20
N GLY A 191 16.07 -19.78 -15.43
CA GLY A 191 15.42 -20.46 -14.30
C GLY A 191 15.00 -19.49 -13.20
N GLU A 192 15.92 -18.61 -12.79
CA GLU A 192 15.66 -17.57 -11.78
C GLU A 192 14.57 -16.60 -12.23
N LEU A 193 14.67 -16.07 -13.46
CA LEU A 193 13.66 -15.18 -14.04
C LEU A 193 12.29 -15.83 -14.14
N ARG A 194 12.22 -17.13 -14.44
CA ARG A 194 10.95 -17.88 -14.44
C ARG A 194 10.34 -17.95 -13.04
N SER A 195 11.17 -18.23 -12.04
CA SER A 195 10.74 -18.31 -10.64
C SER A 195 10.26 -16.94 -10.13
N GLU A 196 11.03 -15.89 -10.37
CA GLU A 196 10.67 -14.51 -10.00
C GLU A 196 9.36 -14.09 -10.67
N ARG A 197 9.23 -14.34 -11.98
CA ARG A 197 7.99 -14.06 -12.71
C ARG A 197 6.79 -14.81 -12.10
N GLN A 198 6.95 -16.06 -11.70
CA GLN A 198 5.89 -16.84 -11.07
C GLN A 198 5.49 -16.27 -9.70
N GLN A 199 6.46 -15.83 -8.90
CA GLN A 199 6.19 -15.15 -7.63
C GLN A 199 5.45 -13.82 -7.83
N LEU A 200 5.88 -13.00 -8.80
CA LEU A 200 5.23 -11.74 -9.14
C LEU A 200 3.79 -11.97 -9.62
N TYR A 201 3.54 -13.00 -10.44
CA TYR A 201 2.17 -13.37 -10.83
C TYR A 201 1.32 -13.78 -9.64
N ALA A 202 1.85 -14.57 -8.70
CA ALA A 202 1.11 -14.98 -7.50
C ALA A 202 0.78 -13.77 -6.61
N GLN A 203 1.74 -12.85 -6.41
CA GLN A 203 1.51 -11.60 -5.67
C GLN A 203 0.47 -10.71 -6.36
N ALA A 204 0.55 -10.56 -7.68
CA ALA A 204 -0.43 -9.80 -8.44
C ALA A 204 -1.84 -10.40 -8.33
N GLN A 205 -1.95 -11.72 -8.40
CA GLN A 205 -3.24 -12.42 -8.25
C GLN A 205 -3.82 -12.21 -6.85
N GLN A 206 -3.00 -12.33 -5.80
CA GLN A 206 -3.43 -12.06 -4.43
C GLN A 206 -3.90 -10.60 -4.27
N ALA A 207 -3.16 -9.63 -4.79
CA ALA A 207 -3.54 -8.23 -4.74
C ALA A 207 -4.88 -7.95 -5.48
N ILE A 208 -5.10 -8.62 -6.62
CA ILE A 208 -6.36 -8.55 -7.36
C ILE A 208 -7.51 -9.12 -6.53
N ASP A 209 -7.32 -10.27 -5.87
CA ASP A 209 -8.35 -10.89 -5.05
C ASP A 209 -8.67 -10.04 -3.80
N GLU A 210 -7.66 -9.46 -3.16
CA GLU A 210 -7.83 -8.50 -2.06
C GLU A 210 -8.61 -7.25 -2.52
N ALA A 211 -8.25 -6.68 -3.67
CA ALA A 211 -8.96 -5.54 -4.25
C ALA A 211 -10.42 -5.87 -4.57
N LYS A 212 -10.68 -7.05 -5.16
CA LYS A 212 -12.04 -7.53 -5.48
C LYS A 212 -12.89 -7.69 -4.22
N ASN A 213 -12.31 -8.22 -3.16
CA ASN A 213 -12.97 -8.32 -1.86
C ASN A 213 -13.27 -6.95 -1.25
N ALA A 214 -12.34 -5.99 -1.36
CA ALA A 214 -12.54 -4.63 -0.89
C ALA A 214 -13.66 -3.90 -1.65
N VAL A 215 -13.70 -4.03 -2.98
CA VAL A 215 -14.79 -3.50 -3.83
C VAL A 215 -16.13 -4.08 -3.41
N THR A 216 -16.22 -5.40 -3.23
CA THR A 216 -17.46 -6.07 -2.81
C THR A 216 -17.95 -5.56 -1.43
N LYS A 217 -17.02 -5.32 -0.48
CA LYS A 217 -17.37 -4.71 0.81
C LYS A 217 -17.92 -3.29 0.65
N ARG A 218 -17.28 -2.47 -0.19
CA ARG A 218 -17.73 -1.10 -0.47
C ARG A 218 -19.09 -1.07 -1.16
N ASP A 219 -19.36 -1.97 -2.10
CA ASP A 219 -20.66 -2.04 -2.77
C ASP A 219 -21.79 -2.35 -1.78
N ARG A 220 -21.56 -3.25 -0.82
CA ARG A 220 -22.51 -3.51 0.28
C ARG A 220 -22.71 -2.27 1.17
N GLU A 221 -21.64 -1.56 1.50
CA GLU A 221 -21.73 -0.34 2.29
C GLU A 221 -22.51 0.75 1.55
N LEU A 222 -22.24 0.96 0.26
CA LEU A 222 -22.96 1.91 -0.59
C LEU A 222 -24.45 1.55 -0.70
N PHE A 223 -24.76 0.26 -0.85
CA PHE A 223 -26.14 -0.22 -0.85
C PHE A 223 -26.86 0.13 0.46
N ASN A 224 -26.23 -0.15 1.60
CA ASN A 224 -26.79 0.18 2.92
C ASN A 224 -26.97 1.70 3.11
N ARG A 225 -25.98 2.52 2.68
CA ARG A 225 -26.07 3.98 2.72
C ARG A 225 -27.22 4.50 1.85
N LYS A 226 -27.41 3.95 0.65
CA LYS A 226 -28.55 4.30 -0.22
C LYS A 226 -29.89 3.99 0.43
N ALA A 227 -30.02 2.84 1.10
CA ALA A 227 -31.25 2.50 1.83
C ALA A 227 -31.57 3.50 2.96
N ILE A 228 -30.55 3.92 3.71
CA ILE A 228 -30.68 4.94 4.78
C ILE A 228 -31.10 6.29 4.20
N ILE A 229 -30.48 6.72 3.09
CA ILE A 229 -30.85 7.98 2.42
C ILE A 229 -32.31 7.93 1.97
N ALA A 230 -32.73 6.85 1.30
CA ALA A 230 -34.13 6.67 0.89
C ALA A 230 -35.11 6.71 2.08
N GLN A 231 -34.73 6.16 3.24
CA GLN A 231 -35.54 6.27 4.47
C GLN A 231 -35.63 7.71 4.97
N ARG A 232 -34.52 8.46 4.96
CA ARG A 232 -34.49 9.88 5.35
C ARG A 232 -35.34 10.74 4.42
N ASP A 233 -35.27 10.51 3.11
CA ASP A 233 -36.06 11.24 2.12
C ASP A 233 -37.56 11.05 2.34
N ARG A 234 -37.99 9.81 2.66
CA ARG A 234 -39.38 9.54 3.05
C ARG A 234 -39.79 10.32 4.31
N LYS A 235 -38.90 10.42 5.30
CA LYS A 235 -39.17 11.16 6.54
C LYS A 235 -39.25 12.67 6.29
N ILE A 236 -38.34 13.21 5.48
CA ILE A 236 -38.36 14.63 5.06
C ILE A 236 -39.66 14.93 4.34
N ALA A 237 -40.04 14.14 3.34
CA ALA A 237 -41.31 14.31 2.63
C ALA A 237 -42.54 14.24 3.58
N GLY A 238 -42.49 13.40 4.61
CA GLY A 238 -43.52 13.37 5.66
C GLY A 238 -43.57 14.64 6.51
N LEU A 239 -42.41 15.17 6.89
CA LEU A 239 -42.30 16.43 7.64
C LEU A 239 -42.75 17.63 6.80
N ASP A 240 -42.41 17.66 5.51
CA ASP A 240 -42.83 18.73 4.61
C ASP A 240 -44.36 18.79 4.50
N ARG A 241 -45.03 17.63 4.38
CA ARG A 241 -46.50 17.57 4.41
C ARG A 241 -47.07 18.06 5.74
N LEU A 242 -46.45 17.71 6.86
CA LEU A 242 -46.88 18.17 8.18
C LEU A 242 -46.75 19.70 8.32
N ILE A 243 -45.64 20.27 7.86
CA ILE A 243 -45.40 21.72 7.84
C ILE A 243 -46.43 22.41 6.96
N GLN A 244 -46.71 21.90 5.76
CA GLN A 244 -47.74 22.43 4.88
C GLN A 244 -49.12 22.44 5.56
N ASN A 245 -49.50 21.35 6.21
CA ASN A 245 -50.75 21.26 6.96
C ASN A 245 -50.81 22.26 8.12
N ARG A 246 -49.73 22.39 8.90
CA ARG A 246 -49.66 23.38 9.98
C ARG A 246 -49.73 24.82 9.46
N ASN A 247 -49.08 25.11 8.34
CA ASN A 247 -49.14 26.44 7.72
C ASN A 247 -50.54 26.80 7.23
N LEU A 248 -51.35 25.81 6.80
CA LEU A 248 -52.75 26.03 6.49
C LEU A 248 -53.57 26.28 7.76
N GLU A 249 -53.31 25.55 8.84
CA GLU A 249 -53.99 25.74 10.12
C GLU A 249 -53.66 27.11 10.75
N ILE A 250 -52.39 27.50 10.73
CA ILE A 250 -51.93 28.82 11.20
C ILE A 250 -52.66 29.91 10.42
N ARG A 251 -52.70 29.84 9.08
CA ARG A 251 -53.45 30.81 8.26
C ARG A 251 -54.93 30.89 8.63
N LYS A 252 -55.58 29.75 8.90
CA LYS A 252 -56.98 29.74 9.39
C LYS A 252 -57.11 30.42 10.75
N ARG A 253 -56.17 30.18 11.68
CA ARG A 253 -56.16 30.82 13.00
C ARG A 253 -55.90 32.32 12.90
N GLU A 254 -54.99 32.75 12.04
CA GLU A 254 -54.72 34.17 11.77
C GLU A 254 -55.97 34.89 11.26
N GLN A 255 -56.72 34.28 10.34
CA GLN A 255 -58.00 34.84 9.89
C GLN A 255 -59.02 34.98 11.03
N ILE A 256 -59.11 33.98 11.91
CA ILE A 256 -60.01 34.03 13.08
C ILE A 256 -59.56 35.11 14.07
N ILE A 257 -58.25 35.23 14.34
CA ILE A 257 -57.70 36.24 15.24
C ILE A 257 -57.99 37.63 14.67
N ALA A 258 -57.72 37.87 13.38
CA ALA A 258 -58.02 39.14 12.73
C ALA A 258 -59.53 39.49 12.83
N SER A 259 -60.42 38.51 12.60
CA SER A 259 -61.86 38.72 12.77
C SER A 259 -62.24 39.06 14.21
N ARG A 260 -61.59 38.43 15.21
CA ARG A 260 -61.84 38.70 16.63
C ARG A 260 -61.29 40.06 17.06
N GLU A 261 -60.14 40.47 16.53
CA GLU A 261 -59.58 41.81 16.79
C GLU A 261 -60.52 42.90 16.28
N VAL A 262 -61.13 42.72 15.10
CA VAL A 262 -62.16 43.63 14.59
C VAL A 262 -63.38 43.65 15.51
N GLN A 263 -63.91 42.48 15.89
CA GLN A 263 -65.06 42.39 16.81
C GLN A 263 -64.76 42.99 18.18
N LEU A 264 -63.56 42.78 18.72
CA LEU A 264 -63.12 43.38 19.98
C LEU A 264 -63.07 44.90 19.85
N GLY A 265 -62.50 45.44 18.77
CA GLY A 265 -62.50 46.88 18.53
C GLY A 265 -63.90 47.48 18.39
N GLU A 266 -64.86 46.74 17.81
CA GLU A 266 -66.27 47.16 17.77
C GLU A 266 -66.92 47.11 19.16
N LEU A 267 -66.70 46.03 19.92
CA LEU A 267 -67.20 45.88 21.28
C LEU A 267 -66.60 46.93 22.23
N GLU A 268 -65.32 47.26 22.10
CA GLU A 268 -64.66 48.33 22.85
C GLU A 268 -65.29 49.69 22.53
N LYS A 269 -65.58 49.98 21.27
CA LYS A 269 -66.32 51.20 20.89
C LYS A 269 -67.73 51.22 21.47
N GLN A 270 -68.45 50.10 21.43
CA GLN A 270 -69.77 49.98 22.04
C GLN A 270 -69.71 50.15 23.55
N GLN A 271 -68.73 49.56 24.21
CA GLN A 271 -68.50 49.69 25.64
C GLN A 271 -68.19 51.15 26.00
N GLN A 272 -67.28 51.81 25.30
CA GLN A 272 -66.98 53.22 25.52
C GLN A 272 -68.21 54.11 25.32
N TYR A 273 -69.03 53.83 24.29
CA TYR A 273 -70.28 54.53 24.06
C TYR A 273 -71.27 54.32 25.22
N LEU A 274 -71.46 53.06 25.65
CA LEU A 274 -72.34 52.72 26.78
C LEU A 274 -71.83 53.30 28.09
N GLU A 275 -70.52 53.29 28.35
CA GLU A 275 -69.91 53.91 29.53
C GLU A 275 -70.12 55.42 29.54
N GLN A 276 -70.01 56.10 28.41
CA GLN A 276 -70.34 57.52 28.29
C GLN A 276 -71.83 57.78 28.56
N GLU A 277 -72.72 56.92 28.05
CA GLU A 277 -74.15 57.05 28.26
C GLU A 277 -74.54 56.72 29.71
N VAL A 278 -73.92 55.71 30.32
CA VAL A 278 -74.06 55.40 31.75
C VAL A 278 -73.51 56.55 32.58
N ALA A 279 -72.33 57.10 32.29
CA ALA A 279 -71.80 58.25 33.03
C ALA A 279 -72.70 59.48 32.90
N ARG A 280 -73.30 59.70 31.71
CA ARG A 280 -74.32 60.74 31.48
C ARG A 280 -75.57 60.46 32.30
N LEU A 281 -76.04 59.22 32.31
CA LEU A 281 -77.24 58.80 33.02
C LEU A 281 -77.01 58.76 34.54
N GLU A 282 -75.83 58.41 35.02
CA GLU A 282 -75.40 58.49 36.41
C GLU A 282 -75.27 59.95 36.84
N LYS A 283 -74.74 60.84 36.01
CA LYS A 283 -74.75 62.28 36.29
C LYS A 283 -76.19 62.83 36.32
N TYR A 284 -77.06 62.33 35.46
CA TYR A 284 -78.50 62.62 35.49
C TYR A 284 -79.17 62.04 36.76
N TYR A 285 -78.87 60.80 37.14
CA TYR A 285 -79.43 60.15 38.32
C TYR A 285 -78.84 60.68 39.61
N GLN A 286 -77.56 61.06 39.68
CA GLN A 286 -76.91 61.72 40.80
C GLN A 286 -77.48 63.12 40.97
N SER A 287 -77.61 63.91 39.89
CA SER A 287 -78.34 65.18 40.00
C SER A 287 -79.80 64.96 40.45
N TYR A 288 -80.48 63.92 39.97
CA TYR A 288 -81.83 63.55 40.42
C TYR A 288 -81.87 62.99 41.87
N ARG A 289 -80.82 62.27 42.32
CA ARG A 289 -80.65 61.73 43.68
C ARG A 289 -80.29 62.82 44.67
N ASP A 290 -79.39 63.70 44.33
CA ASP A 290 -78.98 64.82 45.17
C ASP A 290 -80.13 65.83 45.31
N LEU A 291 -80.99 65.95 44.28
CA LEU A 291 -82.22 66.74 44.35
C LEU A 291 -83.37 66.05 45.12
N ARG A 292 -83.46 64.70 45.19
CA ARG A 292 -84.63 63.98 45.76
C ARG A 292 -84.36 63.07 46.97
N LEU A 293 -83.14 62.63 47.20
CA LEU A 293 -82.75 61.71 48.28
C LEU A 293 -81.86 62.38 49.35
N GLY A 294 -81.16 63.47 49.03
CA GLY A 294 -80.49 64.31 50.03
C GLY A 294 -81.45 65.07 50.95
N LYS A 295 -82.76 65.08 50.65
CA LYS A 295 -83.78 65.81 51.40
C LYS A 295 -84.91 64.94 51.97
N LEU A 296 -84.95 63.62 51.79
CA LEU A 296 -86.07 62.80 52.30
C LEU A 296 -86.04 62.74 53.84
N ALA A 297 -87.11 63.21 54.49
CA ALA A 297 -87.21 63.37 55.94
C ALA A 297 -88.25 62.45 56.57
N LEU A 298 -89.38 62.20 55.90
CA LEU A 298 -90.41 61.25 56.32
C LEU A 298 -90.73 60.29 55.18
N VAL A 299 -90.93 59.02 55.52
CA VAL A 299 -91.31 57.98 54.54
C VAL A 299 -92.79 57.64 54.71
N ARG A 300 -93.47 57.35 53.59
CA ARG A 300 -94.86 56.90 53.60
C ARG A 300 -95.01 55.66 54.47
N GLY A 301 -96.00 55.67 55.37
CA GLY A 301 -96.27 54.60 56.33
C GLY A 301 -95.38 54.60 57.56
N GLN A 302 -94.46 55.56 57.70
CA GLN A 302 -93.71 55.75 58.93
C GLN A 302 -94.65 56.22 60.05
N VAL A 303 -94.55 55.58 61.22
CA VAL A 303 -95.22 56.03 62.45
C VAL A 303 -94.55 57.32 62.91
N ILE A 304 -95.33 58.39 63.01
CA ILE A 304 -94.91 59.72 63.44
C ILE A 304 -95.13 59.87 64.96
N ALA A 305 -96.25 59.36 65.47
CA ALA A 305 -96.53 59.21 66.89
C ALA A 305 -97.41 57.98 67.14
N SER A 306 -97.30 57.40 68.33
CA SER A 306 -98.01 56.19 68.77
C SER A 306 -98.22 56.30 70.27
N ALA A 307 -99.45 56.09 70.74
CA ALA A 307 -99.77 56.12 72.16
C ALA A 307 -100.86 55.11 72.52
N VAL A 308 -100.73 54.48 73.68
CA VAL A 308 -101.79 53.67 74.29
C VAL A 308 -102.68 54.57 75.12
N VAL A 309 -103.97 54.56 74.84
CA VAL A 309 -104.97 55.40 75.47
C VAL A 309 -106.11 54.57 76.04
N SER A 310 -106.63 54.99 77.19
CA SER A 310 -107.85 54.43 77.78
C SER A 310 -108.75 55.58 78.20
N VAL A 311 -109.90 55.71 77.53
CA VAL A 311 -110.85 56.79 77.81
C VAL A 311 -112.00 56.25 78.65
N LYS A 312 -111.91 56.43 79.97
CA LYS A 312 -112.99 56.03 80.90
C LYS A 312 -114.20 56.98 80.89
N LYS A 313 -114.01 58.22 80.45
CA LYS A 313 -115.06 59.25 80.39
C LYS A 313 -115.06 59.90 79.00
N PRO A 314 -116.17 59.85 78.23
CA PRO A 314 -116.22 60.32 76.85
C PRO A 314 -115.78 61.77 76.62
N ASN A 315 -115.97 62.64 77.63
CA ASN A 315 -115.59 64.05 77.57
C ASN A 315 -114.07 64.31 77.55
N VAL A 316 -113.24 63.31 77.89
CA VAL A 316 -111.77 63.43 77.89
C VAL A 316 -111.15 62.91 76.58
N ALA A 317 -111.92 62.16 75.76
CA ALA A 317 -111.41 61.54 74.54
C ALA A 317 -110.84 62.55 73.53
N ASN A 318 -111.51 63.69 73.34
CA ASN A 318 -111.02 64.74 72.43
C ASN A 318 -109.67 65.31 72.88
N GLN A 319 -109.49 65.56 74.18
CA GLN A 319 -108.21 66.07 74.70
C GLN A 319 -107.06 65.08 74.48
N VAL A 320 -107.30 63.80 74.69
CA VAL A 320 -106.30 62.74 74.50
C VAL A 320 -105.90 62.62 73.03
N ILE A 321 -106.87 62.62 72.12
CA ILE A 321 -106.61 62.57 70.68
C ILE A 321 -105.84 63.82 70.22
N SER A 322 -106.21 65.02 70.67
CA SER A 322 -105.50 66.26 70.36
C SER A 322 -104.04 66.24 70.82
N GLN A 323 -103.73 65.66 71.99
CA GLN A 323 -102.37 65.52 72.48
C GLN A 323 -101.50 64.64 71.56
N ILE A 324 -102.03 63.51 71.10
CA ILE A 324 -101.31 62.61 70.19
C ILE A 324 -101.05 63.29 68.85
N PHE A 325 -102.01 64.08 68.34
CA PHE A 325 -101.80 64.87 67.12
C PHE A 325 -100.73 65.95 67.30
N GLN A 326 -100.71 66.62 68.45
CA GLN A 326 -99.68 67.61 68.75
C GLN A 326 -98.28 66.97 68.83
N GLU A 327 -98.18 65.79 69.44
CA GLU A 327 -96.93 65.02 69.48
C GLU A 327 -96.48 64.61 68.07
N ALA A 328 -97.39 64.11 67.23
CA ALA A 328 -97.07 63.81 65.85
C ALA A 328 -96.61 65.04 65.07
N ASN A 329 -97.22 66.20 65.32
CA ASN A 329 -96.80 67.45 64.70
C ASN A 329 -95.38 67.85 65.10
N ASN A 330 -95.03 67.73 66.38
CA ASN A 330 -93.69 68.00 66.89
C ASN A 330 -92.65 67.04 66.30
N ASN A 331 -92.97 65.75 66.25
CA ASN A 331 -92.09 64.71 65.69
C ASN A 331 -91.88 64.90 64.19
N ALA A 332 -92.94 65.19 63.43
CA ALA A 332 -92.85 65.50 62.02
C ALA A 332 -92.02 66.76 61.76
N SER A 333 -92.22 67.83 62.55
CA SER A 333 -91.46 69.08 62.42
C SER A 333 -89.98 68.86 62.67
N THR A 334 -89.62 68.08 63.68
CA THR A 334 -88.21 67.79 63.99
C THR A 334 -87.52 67.05 62.82
N GLN A 335 -88.23 66.15 62.15
CA GLN A 335 -87.67 65.41 61.01
C GLN A 335 -87.61 66.25 59.73
N LEU A 336 -88.58 67.14 59.51
CA LEU A 336 -88.70 67.98 58.31
C LEU A 336 -87.88 69.28 58.36
N ASN A 337 -87.48 69.74 59.55
CA ASN A 337 -86.69 70.97 59.69
C ASN A 337 -85.25 70.80 59.16
N GLU A 338 -84.66 71.89 58.66
CA GLU A 338 -83.26 71.92 58.27
C GLU A 338 -82.36 72.04 59.53
N PRO A 339 -81.20 71.36 59.58
CA PRO A 339 -80.30 71.43 60.73
C PRO A 339 -79.87 72.89 61.01
N GLY A 340 -80.10 73.38 62.24
CA GLY A 340 -79.77 74.76 62.63
C GLY A 340 -80.89 75.78 62.42
N THR A 341 -82.06 75.37 61.93
CA THR A 341 -83.26 76.23 61.88
C THR A 341 -84.20 75.95 63.05
N ASN A 342 -84.40 76.94 63.92
CA ASN A 342 -85.42 76.91 64.97
C ASN A 342 -86.72 77.49 64.41
N GLN A 343 -87.44 76.73 63.59
CA GLN A 343 -88.81 77.09 63.22
C GLN A 343 -89.78 76.57 64.30
N ASN A 344 -90.27 77.50 65.12
CA ASN A 344 -91.27 77.24 66.14
C ASN A 344 -92.65 77.02 65.50
N ASN A 345 -93.33 75.94 65.88
CA ASN A 345 -94.77 75.68 65.72
C ASN A 345 -95.39 76.07 64.38
N THR A 346 -95.10 75.29 63.33
CA THR A 346 -96.00 75.22 62.17
C THR A 346 -96.90 73.99 62.35
N ASP A 347 -98.21 74.15 62.24
CA ASP A 347 -99.14 73.02 62.17
C ASP A 347 -98.96 72.33 60.80
N LEU A 348 -98.05 71.36 60.76
CA LEU A 348 -97.73 70.56 59.58
C LEU A 348 -98.82 69.54 59.29
N LEU A 349 -99.49 69.03 60.32
CA LEU A 349 -100.59 68.07 60.21
C LEU A 349 -101.93 68.80 60.19
N ARG A 350 -102.57 68.86 59.02
CA ARG A 350 -103.96 69.31 58.90
C ARG A 350 -104.93 68.18 59.15
N ILE A 351 -105.64 68.21 60.28
CA ILE A 351 -106.72 67.26 60.59
C ILE A 351 -108.10 67.89 60.41
N SER A 352 -109.04 67.15 59.82
CA SER A 352 -110.45 67.53 59.85
C SER A 352 -111.09 67.15 61.19
N GLU A 353 -111.96 68.00 61.71
CA GLU A 353 -112.71 67.71 62.95
C GLU A 353 -113.49 66.39 62.83
N GLU A 354 -114.01 66.05 61.65
CA GLU A 354 -114.67 64.78 61.37
C GLU A 354 -113.78 63.55 61.67
N ARG A 355 -112.48 63.60 61.32
CA ARG A 355 -111.56 62.49 61.61
C ARG A 355 -111.25 62.38 63.10
N VAL A 356 -111.15 63.51 63.79
CA VAL A 356 -111.00 63.53 65.26
C VAL A 356 -112.24 62.90 65.90
N GLU A 357 -113.44 63.29 65.47
CA GLU A 357 -114.70 62.72 65.98
C GLU A 357 -114.80 61.21 65.74
N GLN A 358 -114.38 60.72 64.56
CA GLN A 358 -114.37 59.29 64.24
C GLN A 358 -113.44 58.49 65.16
N LEU A 359 -112.21 58.97 65.36
CA LEU A 359 -111.26 58.34 66.29
C LEU A 359 -111.77 58.39 67.73
N THR A 360 -112.32 59.53 68.15
CA THR A 360 -112.92 59.71 69.47
C THR A 360 -114.06 58.72 69.70
N LYS A 361 -115.00 58.56 68.75
CA LYS A 361 -116.08 57.56 68.84
C LYS A 361 -115.54 56.14 68.98
N GLN A 362 -114.43 55.82 68.31
CA GLN A 362 -113.86 54.48 68.32
C GLN A 362 -113.24 54.10 69.67
N ILE A 363 -112.67 55.06 70.42
CA ILE A 363 -111.97 54.81 71.69
C ILE A 363 -112.82 55.05 72.95
N GLN A 364 -114.09 55.41 72.79
CA GLN A 364 -114.99 55.86 73.88
C GLN A 364 -115.60 54.74 74.75
N ASP A 365 -115.30 53.47 74.46
CA ASP A 365 -115.92 52.32 75.14
C ASP A 365 -115.22 51.88 76.44
N GLY A 366 -114.19 52.64 76.88
CA GLY A 366 -113.42 52.38 78.09
C GLY A 366 -112.30 51.34 77.96
N ARG A 367 -112.15 50.68 76.81
CA ARG A 367 -111.03 49.75 76.55
C ARG A 367 -109.73 50.51 76.26
N GLU A 368 -108.61 49.81 76.35
CA GLU A 368 -107.33 50.34 75.89
C GLU A 368 -107.25 50.26 74.37
N TYR A 369 -106.83 51.35 73.73
CA TYR A 369 -106.57 51.43 72.29
C TYR A 369 -105.14 51.92 72.07
N VAL A 370 -104.47 51.40 71.05
CA VAL A 370 -103.31 52.07 70.47
C VAL A 370 -103.82 53.02 69.39
N VAL A 371 -103.48 54.29 69.50
CA VAL A 371 -103.73 55.31 68.48
C VAL A 371 -102.41 55.66 67.83
N ARG A 372 -102.36 55.61 66.50
CA ARG A 372 -101.13 55.87 65.74
C ARG A 372 -101.39 56.87 64.65
N ILE A 373 -100.38 57.67 64.38
CA ILE A 373 -100.37 58.66 63.30
C ILE A 373 -99.25 58.28 62.35
N PHE A 374 -99.60 58.09 61.09
CA PHE A 374 -98.70 57.67 60.04
C PHE A 374 -98.53 58.75 58.99
N SER A 375 -97.34 58.87 58.44
CA SER A 375 -97.11 59.64 57.22
C SER A 375 -97.87 59.02 56.04
N ALA A 376 -98.73 59.78 55.36
CA ALA A 376 -99.45 59.29 54.19
C ALA A 376 -98.61 59.35 52.89
N GLY A 377 -97.49 60.08 52.91
CA GLY A 377 -96.59 60.29 51.78
C GLY A 377 -95.11 60.23 52.14
N ASN A 378 -94.27 60.32 51.10
CA ASN A 378 -92.83 60.52 51.24
C ASN A 378 -92.58 62.04 51.20
N TYR A 379 -92.02 62.60 52.27
CA TYR A 379 -91.85 64.04 52.41
C TYR A 379 -90.39 64.42 52.53
N VAL A 380 -90.04 65.55 51.90
CA VAL A 380 -88.70 66.12 51.95
C VAL A 380 -88.60 67.27 52.97
N ARG A 381 -87.39 67.56 53.44
CA ARG A 381 -87.11 68.68 54.35
C ARG A 381 -87.62 70.00 53.77
N GLY A 382 -88.22 70.83 54.63
CA GLY A 382 -88.80 72.12 54.27
C GLY A 382 -90.27 72.07 53.81
N GLU A 383 -90.88 70.88 53.73
CA GLU A 383 -92.32 70.78 53.48
C GLU A 383 -93.14 71.37 54.64
N LYS A 384 -94.11 72.21 54.27
CA LYS A 384 -94.90 73.01 55.22
C LYS A 384 -96.24 72.37 55.58
N GLN A 385 -96.63 71.31 54.87
CA GLN A 385 -97.85 70.55 55.12
C GLN A 385 -97.61 69.10 54.72
N ILE A 386 -98.04 68.18 55.58
CA ILE A 386 -98.00 66.75 55.27
C ILE A 386 -99.37 66.13 55.46
N GLU A 387 -99.66 65.14 54.63
CA GLU A 387 -100.80 64.26 54.82
C GLU A 387 -100.43 63.14 55.77
N PHE A 388 -101.38 62.77 56.60
CA PHE A 388 -101.27 61.65 57.52
C PHE A 388 -102.58 60.88 57.52
N PHE A 389 -102.49 59.64 57.96
CA PHE A 389 -103.65 58.87 58.37
C PHE A 389 -103.45 58.44 59.80
N ALA A 390 -104.55 58.35 60.54
CA ALA A 390 -104.55 57.88 61.90
C ALA A 390 -105.43 56.65 62.00
N ASP A 391 -105.02 55.70 62.82
CA ASP A 391 -105.83 54.56 63.18
C ASP A 391 -105.91 54.42 64.70
N ALA A 392 -106.99 53.81 65.17
CA ALA A 392 -107.15 53.35 66.53
C ALA A 392 -107.45 51.86 66.48
N MET A 393 -106.74 51.05 67.27
CA MET A 393 -106.98 49.61 67.36
C MET A 393 -106.96 49.17 68.82
N PRO A 394 -107.78 48.20 69.24
CA PRO A 394 -107.76 47.70 70.61
C PRO A 394 -106.35 47.23 71.00
N ASN A 395 -105.86 47.68 72.16
CA ASN A 395 -104.56 47.29 72.70
C ASN A 395 -104.62 45.89 73.31
N GLN A 396 -104.50 44.87 72.47
CA GLN A 396 -104.63 43.47 72.87
C GLN A 396 -103.29 42.75 72.85
N LEU A 397 -103.16 41.72 73.70
CA LEU A 397 -102.00 40.83 73.70
C LEU A 397 -101.98 40.06 72.38
N VAL A 398 -100.94 40.30 71.57
CA VAL A 398 -100.76 39.67 70.25
C VAL A 398 -99.86 38.45 70.34
N PHE A 399 -98.76 38.58 71.08
CA PHE A 399 -97.83 37.49 71.32
C PHE A 399 -97.55 37.34 72.81
N SER A 400 -97.69 36.13 73.33
CA SER A 400 -97.27 35.82 74.70
C SER A 400 -95.75 35.70 74.79
N ALA A 401 -95.17 36.02 75.95
CA ALA A 401 -93.74 35.84 76.20
C ALA A 401 -93.31 34.40 75.87
N GLY A 402 -92.22 34.25 75.11
CA GLY A 402 -91.70 32.96 74.65
C GLY A 402 -92.44 32.35 73.45
N GLN A 403 -93.51 32.97 72.94
CA GLN A 403 -94.20 32.50 71.74
C GLN A 403 -93.28 32.57 70.52
N VAL A 404 -93.23 31.48 69.75
CA VAL A 404 -92.45 31.40 68.52
C VAL A 404 -93.10 32.23 67.43
N LEU A 405 -92.37 33.21 66.91
CA LEU A 405 -92.78 34.13 65.84
C LEU A 405 -92.43 33.57 64.47
N ALA A 406 -91.20 33.10 64.31
CA ALA A 406 -90.70 32.46 63.09
C ALA A 406 -89.58 31.46 63.43
N THR A 407 -89.27 30.58 62.48
CA THR A 407 -88.27 29.52 62.67
C THR A 407 -87.49 29.30 61.39
N THR A 408 -86.20 28.97 61.51
CA THR A 408 -85.34 28.51 60.42
C THR A 408 -84.36 27.46 60.90
N SER A 409 -83.58 26.89 59.98
CA SER A 409 -82.45 26.01 60.29
C SER A 409 -81.12 26.68 59.96
N ALA A 410 -80.13 26.44 60.81
CA ALA A 410 -78.74 26.83 60.61
C ALA A 410 -77.86 25.56 60.65
N ASP A 411 -77.19 25.26 59.54
CA ASP A 411 -76.29 24.12 59.39
C ASP A 411 -75.08 24.54 58.56
N MET A 412 -73.99 24.85 59.25
CA MET A 412 -72.75 25.32 58.64
C MET A 412 -72.03 24.26 57.80
N LYS A 413 -72.47 22.99 57.81
CA LYS A 413 -72.01 21.99 56.83
C LYS A 413 -72.59 22.21 55.44
N SER A 414 -73.76 22.84 55.35
CA SER A 414 -74.51 23.03 54.10
C SER A 414 -74.64 24.48 53.66
N MET A 415 -74.24 25.45 54.50
CA MET A 415 -74.36 26.88 54.19
C MET A 415 -73.12 27.69 54.56
N THR A 416 -72.90 28.78 53.82
CA THR A 416 -71.86 29.77 54.14
C THR A 416 -72.35 30.78 55.18
N SER A 417 -71.42 31.52 55.79
CA SER A 417 -71.72 32.68 56.65
C SER A 417 -72.67 33.70 56.03
N TYR A 418 -72.53 33.95 54.72
CA TYR A 418 -73.44 34.85 53.99
C TYR A 418 -74.85 34.28 53.92
N GLN A 419 -74.98 32.98 53.60
CA GLN A 419 -76.28 32.30 53.57
C GLN A 419 -76.91 32.18 54.97
N LEU A 420 -76.11 32.00 56.02
CA LEU A 420 -76.58 32.05 57.41
C LEU A 420 -77.17 33.43 57.74
N ARG A 421 -76.47 34.52 57.38
CA ARG A 421 -76.97 35.88 57.56
C ARG A 421 -78.29 36.09 56.82
N GLN A 422 -78.38 35.69 55.56
CA GLN A 422 -79.63 35.76 54.78
C GLN A 422 -80.77 34.99 55.45
N ARG A 423 -80.49 33.80 56.02
CA ARG A 423 -81.51 33.02 56.75
C ARG A 423 -81.97 33.70 58.03
N LEU A 424 -81.07 34.34 58.76
CA LEU A 424 -81.41 35.09 59.97
C LEU A 424 -82.20 36.37 59.63
N ASP A 425 -81.79 37.09 58.59
CA ASP A 425 -82.54 38.23 58.06
C ASP A 425 -83.96 37.81 57.63
N LEU A 426 -84.10 36.61 57.04
CA LEU A 426 -85.41 36.06 56.67
C LEU A 426 -86.28 35.75 57.89
N VAL A 427 -85.71 35.19 58.97
CA VAL A 427 -86.44 34.93 60.22
C VAL A 427 -86.90 36.23 60.88
N ILE A 428 -86.03 37.24 60.91
CA ILE A 428 -86.35 38.56 61.44
C ILE A 428 -87.46 39.20 60.59
N SER A 429 -87.33 39.16 59.27
CA SER A 429 -88.33 39.68 58.32
C SER A 429 -89.66 38.95 58.44
N ALA A 430 -89.66 37.63 58.58
CA ALA A 430 -90.87 36.83 58.78
C ALA A 430 -91.55 37.17 60.12
N SER A 431 -90.75 37.39 61.18
CA SER A 431 -91.26 37.84 62.49
C SER A 431 -91.89 39.22 62.39
N GLN A 432 -91.24 40.15 61.69
CA GLN A 432 -91.78 41.49 61.44
C GLN A 432 -93.05 41.44 60.58
N PHE A 433 -93.10 40.61 59.55
CA PHE A 433 -94.28 40.42 58.72
C PHE A 433 -95.46 39.87 59.53
N ARG A 434 -95.20 38.86 60.37
CA ARG A 434 -96.21 38.29 61.27
C ARG A 434 -96.73 39.33 62.26
N ALA A 435 -95.84 40.16 62.81
CA ALA A 435 -96.22 41.23 63.73
C ALA A 435 -97.06 42.32 63.04
N ARG A 436 -96.67 42.74 61.83
CA ARG A 436 -97.45 43.71 61.03
C ARG A 436 -98.85 43.19 60.71
N ASN A 437 -98.97 41.93 60.28
CA ASN A 437 -100.28 41.31 60.03
C ASN A 437 -101.14 41.21 61.29
N ALA A 438 -100.50 41.12 62.45
CA ALA A 438 -101.17 41.10 63.74
C ALA A 438 -101.37 42.50 64.35
N GLY A 439 -101.06 43.56 63.60
CA GLY A 439 -101.35 44.95 63.96
C GLY A 439 -100.20 45.69 64.65
N ILE A 440 -98.98 45.16 64.72
CA ILE A 440 -97.81 45.85 65.28
C ILE A 440 -97.01 46.51 64.14
N VAL A 441 -96.96 47.85 64.12
CA VAL A 441 -96.36 48.61 63.01
C VAL A 441 -95.05 49.29 63.40
N GLU A 442 -94.69 49.27 64.69
CA GLU A 442 -93.41 49.79 65.17
C GLU A 442 -92.21 48.95 64.69
N ARG A 443 -91.01 49.49 64.91
CA ARG A 443 -89.77 48.81 64.51
C ARG A 443 -89.58 47.54 65.35
N ILE A 444 -88.99 46.52 64.72
CA ILE A 444 -88.54 45.32 65.41
C ILE A 444 -87.30 45.67 66.23
N GLU A 445 -87.33 45.33 67.51
CA GLU A 445 -86.20 45.46 68.42
C GLU A 445 -85.63 44.08 68.65
N ILE A 446 -84.38 43.89 68.24
CA ILE A 446 -83.64 42.66 68.48
C ILE A 446 -82.71 42.93 69.65
N ASP A 447 -82.60 41.96 70.55
CA ASP A 447 -81.67 42.05 71.68
C ASP A 447 -80.24 42.36 71.20
N GLY A 448 -79.55 43.21 71.95
CA GLY A 448 -78.23 43.76 71.61
C GLY A 448 -77.12 42.71 71.50
N THR A 449 -77.35 41.48 71.93
CA THR A 449 -76.38 40.38 71.78
C THR A 449 -76.49 39.61 70.45
N PHE A 450 -77.25 40.12 69.47
CA PHE A 450 -77.40 39.53 68.13
C PHE A 450 -76.07 39.14 67.45
N LEU A 451 -75.05 39.99 67.51
CA LEU A 451 -73.75 39.69 66.89
C LEU A 451 -73.05 38.50 67.55
N ARG A 452 -73.17 38.36 68.88
CA ARG A 452 -72.64 37.21 69.62
C ARG A 452 -73.38 35.93 69.22
N PHE A 453 -74.71 35.99 69.17
CA PHE A 453 -75.55 34.88 68.74
C PHE A 453 -75.23 34.42 67.31
N PHE A 454 -74.97 35.36 66.39
CA PHE A 454 -74.53 35.07 65.03
C PHE A 454 -73.20 34.29 65.03
N SER A 455 -72.20 34.77 65.77
CA SER A 455 -70.89 34.12 65.87
C SER A 455 -70.97 32.71 66.48
N GLU A 456 -71.82 32.50 67.49
CA GLU A 456 -72.02 31.18 68.11
C GLU A 456 -72.69 30.19 67.14
N LEU A 457 -73.61 30.64 66.29
CA LEU A 457 -74.19 29.82 65.21
C LEU A 457 -73.15 29.43 64.15
N GLU A 458 -72.26 30.35 63.77
CA GLU A 458 -71.19 30.05 62.80
C GLU A 458 -70.22 28.98 63.29
N GLN A 459 -69.98 28.92 64.60
CA GLN A 459 -69.06 27.94 65.21
C GLN A 459 -69.71 26.58 65.47
N SER A 460 -71.04 26.47 65.38
CA SER A 460 -71.75 25.22 65.61
C SER A 460 -71.47 24.21 64.48
N GLN A 461 -71.02 23.02 64.86
CA GLN A 461 -70.77 21.90 63.93
C GLN A 461 -72.00 21.00 63.73
N GLN A 462 -73.10 21.26 64.46
CA GLN A 462 -74.34 20.51 64.37
C GLN A 462 -75.45 21.39 63.78
N PRO A 463 -76.39 20.82 63.00
CA PRO A 463 -77.59 21.53 62.57
C PRO A 463 -78.41 22.00 63.77
N LEU A 464 -78.69 23.30 63.83
CA LEU A 464 -79.49 23.94 64.88
C LEU A 464 -80.78 24.49 64.28
N GLU A 465 -81.87 24.37 65.03
CA GLU A 465 -83.12 25.06 64.76
C GLU A 465 -83.06 26.45 65.43
N VAL A 466 -83.22 27.52 64.66
CA VAL A 466 -83.23 28.89 65.18
C VAL A 466 -84.65 29.42 65.21
N LYS A 467 -85.13 29.82 66.38
CA LYS A 467 -86.45 30.40 66.60
C LYS A 467 -86.33 31.86 66.97
N ALA A 468 -87.07 32.71 66.29
CA ALA A 468 -87.41 34.03 66.82
C ALA A 468 -88.59 33.87 67.76
N VAL A 469 -88.43 34.27 69.01
CA VAL A 469 -89.49 34.23 70.03
C VAL A 469 -89.76 35.62 70.56
N ALA A 470 -90.99 35.87 70.98
CA ALA A 470 -91.34 37.08 71.71
C ALA A 470 -90.55 37.13 73.03
N ALA A 471 -89.78 38.20 73.24
CA ALA A 471 -88.97 38.35 74.46
C ALA A 471 -89.84 38.53 75.70
N GLU A 472 -91.00 39.18 75.52
CA GLU A 472 -91.99 39.49 76.56
C GLU A 472 -93.41 39.38 75.98
N ASN A 473 -94.43 39.71 76.78
CA ASN A 473 -95.80 39.86 76.27
C ASN A 473 -95.87 41.08 75.36
N ILE A 474 -96.19 40.87 74.07
CA ILE A 474 -96.23 41.93 73.05
C ILE A 474 -97.68 42.24 72.72
N TYR A 475 -98.05 43.50 72.89
CA TYR A 475 -99.37 44.02 72.56
C TYR A 475 -99.35 44.69 71.19
N THR A 476 -100.53 44.99 70.63
CA THR A 476 -100.64 45.70 69.33
C THR A 476 -99.91 47.05 69.30
N ALA A 477 -99.69 47.67 70.46
CA ALA A 477 -98.86 48.87 70.59
C ALA A 477 -97.41 48.66 70.12
N GLY A 478 -96.85 47.46 70.32
CA GLY A 478 -95.44 47.21 70.08
C GLY A 478 -94.52 47.86 71.14
N PRO A 479 -93.20 47.93 70.88
CA PRO A 479 -92.51 47.38 69.72
C PRO A 479 -92.48 45.84 69.72
N LEU A 480 -92.15 45.25 68.57
CA LEU A 480 -91.91 43.80 68.51
C LEU A 480 -90.50 43.52 69.06
N ARG A 481 -90.41 43.16 70.35
CA ARG A 481 -89.16 42.71 70.98
C ARG A 481 -88.92 41.23 70.75
N VAL A 482 -87.85 40.91 70.02
CA VAL A 482 -87.53 39.55 69.60
C VAL A 482 -86.24 39.07 70.24
N ARG A 483 -86.30 37.87 70.81
CA ARG A 483 -85.15 37.10 71.24
C ARG A 483 -84.95 35.94 70.27
N LEU A 484 -83.72 35.71 69.81
CA LEU A 484 -83.40 34.55 68.98
C LEU A 484 -82.89 33.42 69.87
N VAL A 485 -83.36 32.20 69.61
CA VAL A 485 -83.05 31.02 70.41
C VAL A 485 -82.58 29.91 69.48
N ALA A 486 -81.41 29.35 69.73
CA ALA A 486 -80.88 28.20 69.02
C ALA A 486 -81.21 26.91 69.79
N ILE A 487 -81.78 25.92 69.11
CA ILE A 487 -82.30 24.68 69.68
C ILE A 487 -81.65 23.49 68.99
N SER A 488 -81.21 22.52 69.79
CA SER A 488 -80.73 21.21 69.34
C SER A 488 -81.50 20.12 70.08
N ASN A 489 -82.04 19.13 69.35
CA ASN A 489 -82.78 18.01 69.93
C ASN A 489 -83.86 18.42 70.95
N GLY A 490 -84.57 19.53 70.69
CA GLY A 490 -85.64 20.04 71.54
C GLY A 490 -85.20 20.83 72.78
N LYS A 491 -83.89 21.04 73.00
CA LYS A 491 -83.35 21.85 74.11
C LYS A 491 -82.66 23.12 73.58
N THR A 492 -82.89 24.24 74.25
CA THR A 492 -82.18 25.50 73.98
C THR A 492 -80.69 25.32 74.29
N VAL A 493 -79.84 25.68 73.33
CA VAL A 493 -78.38 25.63 73.47
C VAL A 493 -77.85 27.00 73.91
N PHE A 494 -78.27 28.06 73.23
CA PHE A 494 -77.96 29.46 73.55
C PHE A 494 -79.03 30.40 72.95
N SER A 495 -79.10 31.64 73.44
CA SER A 495 -80.02 32.66 72.93
C SER A 495 -79.36 34.04 72.92
N THR A 496 -79.94 34.97 72.15
CA THR A 496 -79.63 36.39 72.31
C THR A 496 -80.00 36.88 73.70
#